data_AF-A0A7C9EJQ6-F1
#
_entry.id   AF-A0A7C9EJQ6-F1
#
_cell.length_a   1.000
_cell.length_b   1.000
_cell.length_c   1.000
_cell.angle_alpha   90.00
_cell.angle_beta   90.00
_cell.angle_gamma   90.00
#
_symmetry.space_group_name_H-M   'P 1'
#
loop_
_entity.id
_entity.type
_entity.pdbx_description
1 polymer ?
#
loop_
_entity_poly.entity_id
_entity_poly.type
_entity_poly.pdbx_seq_one_letter_code
_entity_poly.pdbx_strand_id
1 'polypeptide(L)'
;AKMKALKKRGLNIAVRSDGSKLTSATNIYVIDTLGELKLFYRLMPIAVIGGSFLPSLAGHNVSEAAAAACAVLTGPHVGHFVHMVSAMQQANPLSILQVCNIEVSGELELIEALRDLLSNQINLEARQSAAKQAFLELSSGTLAYVWEQLNLFVLGKDLFEVK
;
A
#
# COMPACT_ATOMS: atom_id res chain seq x y z
N ALA A 1 -4.88 3.30 24.83
CA ALA A 1 -5.33 4.72 24.81
C ALA A 1 -6.21 5.07 23.61
N LYS A 2 -5.76 4.85 22.36
CA LYS A 2 -6.49 5.24 21.13
C LYS A 2 -7.88 4.61 20.95
N MET A 3 -8.02 3.29 21.15
CA MET A 3 -9.34 2.62 21.06
C MET A 3 -10.36 3.14 22.07
N LYS A 4 -9.92 3.48 23.29
CA LYS A 4 -10.79 4.05 24.33
C LYS A 4 -11.30 5.45 23.92
N ALA A 5 -10.47 6.23 23.24
CA ALA A 5 -10.88 7.53 22.69
C ALA A 5 -11.90 7.38 21.56
N LEU A 6 -11.72 6.41 20.66
CA LEU A 6 -12.67 6.13 19.58
C LEU A 6 -14.02 5.63 20.10
N LYS A 7 -14.03 4.73 21.10
CA LYS A 7 -15.28 4.30 21.77
C LYS A 7 -16.01 5.45 22.46
N LYS A 8 -15.28 6.40 23.07
CA LYS A 8 -15.88 7.62 23.65
C LYS A 8 -16.55 8.52 22.60
N ARG A 9 -16.16 8.43 21.32
CA ARG A 9 -16.83 9.11 20.20
C ARG A 9 -18.04 8.35 19.67
N GLY A 10 -18.47 7.27 20.35
CA GLY A 10 -19.62 6.46 19.96
C GLY A 10 -19.35 5.51 18.79
N LEU A 11 -18.09 5.31 18.39
CA LEU A 11 -17.74 4.41 17.28
C LEU A 11 -17.73 2.95 17.75
N ASN A 12 -18.41 2.10 16.99
CA ASN A 12 -18.39 0.66 17.15
C ASN A 12 -17.14 0.09 16.50
N ILE A 13 -16.35 -0.62 17.30
CA ILE A 13 -15.04 -1.18 16.89
C ILE A 13 -15.08 -2.68 17.08
N ALA A 14 -14.77 -3.42 16.02
CA ALA A 14 -14.53 -4.86 16.08
C ALA A 14 -13.04 -5.15 15.86
N VAL A 15 -12.52 -6.17 16.52
CA VAL A 15 -11.10 -6.56 16.46
C VAL A 15 -11.00 -7.96 15.86
N ARG A 16 -9.94 -8.22 15.08
CA ARG A 16 -9.79 -9.51 14.37
C ARG A 16 -9.46 -10.65 15.32
N SER A 17 -8.55 -10.42 16.28
CA SER A 17 -8.06 -11.45 17.21
C SER A 17 -9.11 -11.94 18.21
N ASP A 18 -10.09 -11.11 18.57
CA ASP A 18 -11.13 -11.46 19.55
C ASP A 18 -12.32 -12.22 18.94
N GLY A 19 -12.29 -12.49 17.64
CA GLY A 19 -13.34 -13.20 16.92
C GLY A 19 -14.63 -12.40 16.74
N SER A 20 -14.61 -11.09 16.96
CA SER A 20 -15.76 -10.20 16.73
C SER A 20 -16.30 -10.35 15.31
N LYS A 21 -17.61 -10.58 15.20
CA LYS A 21 -18.29 -10.58 13.90
C LYS A 21 -18.34 -9.18 13.33
N LEU A 22 -17.97 -9.04 12.05
CA LEU A 22 -18.22 -7.83 11.30
C LEU A 22 -19.74 -7.69 11.10
N THR A 23 -20.31 -6.56 11.50
CA THR A 23 -21.74 -6.27 11.36
C THR A 23 -21.93 -4.94 10.64
N SER A 24 -23.13 -4.67 10.13
CA SER A 24 -23.47 -3.37 9.53
C SER A 24 -23.32 -2.19 10.49
N ALA A 25 -23.33 -2.43 11.80
CA ALA A 25 -23.09 -1.40 12.81
C ALA A 25 -21.61 -1.10 13.06
N THR A 26 -20.69 -1.88 12.49
CA THR A 26 -19.24 -1.74 12.70
C THR A 26 -18.70 -0.54 11.95
N ASN A 27 -18.14 0.44 12.66
CA ASN A 27 -17.53 1.62 12.03
C ASN A 27 -16.05 1.41 11.73
N ILE A 28 -15.34 0.68 12.60
CA ILE A 28 -13.91 0.43 12.48
C ILE A 28 -13.65 -1.06 12.72
N TYR A 29 -12.93 -1.69 11.79
CA TYR A 29 -12.41 -3.03 11.97
C TYR A 29 -10.90 -2.99 12.12
N VAL A 30 -10.40 -3.47 13.27
CA VAL A 30 -8.98 -3.48 13.58
C VAL A 30 -8.43 -4.88 13.33
N ILE A 31 -7.44 -4.96 12.46
CA ILE A 31 -6.71 -6.19 12.18
C ILE A 31 -5.42 -6.14 12.99
N ASP A 32 -5.40 -6.83 14.13
CA ASP A 32 -4.29 -6.88 15.08
C ASP A 32 -3.53 -8.21 15.02
N THR A 33 -3.61 -8.89 13.89
CA THR A 33 -2.99 -10.18 13.60
C THR A 33 -1.93 -10.03 12.50
N LEU A 34 -0.89 -10.87 12.54
CA LEU A 34 0.21 -10.85 11.58
C LEU A 34 -0.04 -11.80 10.40
N GLY A 35 0.51 -11.45 9.23
CA GLY A 35 0.46 -12.30 8.03
C GLY A 35 -0.84 -12.24 7.22
N GLU A 36 -1.87 -11.53 7.69
CA GLU A 36 -3.16 -11.43 6.99
C GLU A 36 -3.28 -10.19 6.08
N LEU A 37 -2.31 -9.27 6.09
CA LEU A 37 -2.43 -7.98 5.39
C LEU A 37 -2.75 -8.12 3.89
N LYS A 38 -2.08 -9.06 3.20
CA LYS A 38 -2.32 -9.34 1.77
C LYS A 38 -3.74 -9.82 1.47
N LEU A 39 -4.38 -10.53 2.41
CA LEU A 39 -5.78 -10.93 2.28
C LEU A 39 -6.67 -9.70 2.30
N PHE A 40 -6.43 -8.77 3.24
CA PHE A 40 -7.24 -7.56 3.35
C PHE A 40 -7.04 -6.61 2.17
N TYR A 41 -5.84 -6.47 1.63
CA TYR A 41 -5.66 -5.66 0.41
C TYR A 41 -6.52 -6.17 -0.76
N ARG A 42 -6.68 -7.48 -0.92
CA ARG A 42 -7.55 -8.04 -1.98
C ARG A 42 -9.03 -7.75 -1.79
N LEU A 43 -9.45 -7.44 -0.57
CA LEU A 43 -10.84 -7.12 -0.25
C LEU A 43 -11.12 -5.61 -0.31
N MET A 44 -10.07 -4.79 -0.22
CA MET A 44 -10.20 -3.34 -0.07
C MET A 44 -9.96 -2.61 -1.40
N PRO A 45 -10.87 -1.73 -1.83
CA PRO A 45 -10.70 -0.96 -3.07
C PRO A 45 -9.64 0.15 -2.93
N ILE A 46 -9.42 0.64 -1.71
CA ILE A 46 -8.55 1.78 -1.39
C ILE A 46 -7.60 1.37 -0.28
N ALA A 47 -6.31 1.72 -0.42
CA ALA A 47 -5.28 1.49 0.58
C ALA A 47 -4.56 2.79 0.91
N VAL A 48 -4.69 3.27 2.15
CA VAL A 48 -3.92 4.39 2.67
C VAL A 48 -2.73 3.84 3.45
N ILE A 49 -1.52 4.11 2.97
CA ILE A 49 -0.31 3.54 3.54
C ILE A 49 0.15 4.40 4.70
N GLY A 50 0.02 3.86 5.92
CA GLY A 50 0.43 4.52 7.15
C GLY A 50 1.94 4.82 7.21
N GLY A 51 2.36 5.54 8.25
CA GLY A 51 3.77 5.91 8.43
C GLY A 51 4.31 6.92 7.42
N SER A 52 3.50 7.36 6.44
CA SER A 52 3.93 8.26 5.36
C SER A 52 3.47 9.71 5.55
N PHE A 53 2.64 9.98 6.56
CA PHE A 53 1.98 11.27 6.81
C PHE A 53 2.68 12.13 7.88
N LEU A 54 3.66 11.57 8.59
CA LEU A 54 4.39 12.29 9.64
C LEU A 54 5.88 12.34 9.28
N PRO A 55 6.55 13.51 9.38
CA PRO A 55 7.97 13.65 9.03
C PRO A 55 8.92 12.73 9.81
N SER A 56 8.53 12.31 11.02
CA SER A 56 9.30 11.41 11.87
C SER A 56 9.23 9.93 11.47
N LEU A 57 8.44 9.59 10.45
CA LEU A 57 8.23 8.24 9.94
C LEU A 57 8.65 8.16 8.46
N ALA A 58 8.92 6.96 7.97
CA ALA A 58 9.54 6.72 6.66
C ALA A 58 8.63 6.00 5.65
N GLY A 59 7.33 5.93 5.93
CA GLY A 59 6.37 5.17 5.11
C GLY A 59 6.52 3.66 5.23
N HIS A 60 5.72 2.95 4.44
CA HIS A 60 5.72 1.50 4.34
C HIS A 60 5.60 1.06 2.88
N ASN A 61 5.75 -0.24 2.66
CA ASN A 61 5.73 -0.85 1.33
C ASN A 61 4.37 -0.64 0.63
N VAL A 62 4.40 -0.03 -0.55
CA VAL A 62 3.21 0.23 -1.39
C VAL A 62 2.90 -0.93 -2.35
N SER A 63 3.88 -1.81 -2.62
CA SER A 63 3.79 -2.81 -3.68
C SER A 63 2.70 -3.86 -3.44
N GLU A 64 2.48 -4.29 -2.19
CA GLU A 64 1.45 -5.29 -1.88
C GLU A 64 0.04 -4.77 -2.18
N ALA A 65 -0.22 -3.50 -1.84
CA ALA A 65 -1.49 -2.84 -2.12
C ALA A 65 -1.69 -2.64 -3.64
N ALA A 66 -0.63 -2.20 -4.34
CA ALA A 66 -0.67 -2.02 -5.79
C ALA A 66 -0.90 -3.34 -6.54
N ALA A 67 -0.21 -4.40 -6.14
CA ALA A 67 -0.39 -5.75 -6.69
C ALA A 67 -1.82 -6.29 -6.48
N ALA A 68 -2.46 -5.91 -5.37
CA ALA A 68 -3.85 -6.25 -5.06
C ALA A 68 -4.88 -5.36 -5.77
N ALA A 69 -4.45 -4.42 -6.62
CA ALA A 69 -5.31 -3.46 -7.31
C ALA A 69 -6.09 -2.53 -6.37
N CYS A 70 -5.47 -2.12 -5.26
CA CYS A 70 -6.00 -1.00 -4.48
C CYS A 70 -5.66 0.32 -5.17
N ALA A 71 -6.53 1.33 -5.04
CA ALA A 71 -6.12 2.72 -5.22
C ALA A 71 -5.20 3.08 -4.04
N VAL A 72 -3.92 3.33 -4.32
CA VAL A 72 -2.90 3.51 -3.29
C VAL A 72 -2.69 4.99 -2.98
N LEU A 73 -2.85 5.35 -1.71
CA LEU A 73 -2.58 6.69 -1.18
C LEU A 73 -1.42 6.64 -0.19
N THR A 74 -0.56 7.65 -0.24
CA THR A 74 0.49 7.86 0.76
C THR A 74 0.55 9.34 1.15
N GLY A 75 1.16 9.66 2.28
CA GLY A 75 1.67 11.00 2.54
C GLY A 75 3.01 11.26 1.81
N PRO A 76 3.67 12.40 2.06
CA PRO A 76 4.88 12.78 1.35
C PRO A 76 6.13 12.05 1.87
N HIS A 77 6.08 11.49 3.08
CA HIS A 77 7.24 10.89 3.76
C HIS A 77 7.35 9.40 3.48
N VAL A 78 7.85 9.05 2.30
CA VAL A 78 7.96 7.64 1.85
C VAL A 78 9.35 7.02 2.03
N GLY A 79 10.32 7.77 2.57
CA GLY A 79 11.62 7.27 3.04
C GLY A 79 12.28 6.24 2.11
N HIS A 80 12.49 5.01 2.60
CA HIS A 80 13.10 3.91 1.85
C HIS A 80 12.33 3.52 0.57
N PHE A 81 11.06 3.90 0.45
CA PHE A 81 10.19 3.59 -0.68
C PHE A 81 10.14 4.70 -1.73
N VAL A 82 10.93 5.79 -1.60
CA VAL A 82 10.92 6.91 -2.54
C VAL A 82 11.19 6.48 -3.98
N HIS A 83 12.16 5.60 -4.20
CA HIS A 83 12.48 5.10 -5.55
C HIS A 83 11.35 4.27 -6.13
N MET A 84 10.71 3.44 -5.31
CA MET A 84 9.57 2.62 -5.74
C MET A 84 8.36 3.49 -6.10
N VAL A 85 8.02 4.45 -5.24
CA VAL A 85 6.91 5.39 -5.48
C VAL A 85 7.16 6.20 -6.75
N SER A 86 8.37 6.73 -6.91
CA SER A 86 8.74 7.49 -8.11
C SER A 86 8.70 6.63 -9.38
N ALA A 87 9.26 5.41 -9.34
CA ALA A 87 9.23 4.50 -10.47
C ALA A 87 7.80 4.12 -10.88
N MET A 88 6.92 3.89 -9.90
CA MET A 88 5.50 3.59 -10.16
C MET A 88 4.79 4.78 -10.79
N GLN A 89 5.00 5.99 -10.28
CA GLN A 89 4.42 7.21 -10.85
C GLN A 89 4.95 7.54 -12.25
N GLN A 90 6.21 7.21 -12.53
CA GLN A 90 6.80 7.33 -13.87
C GLN A 90 6.15 6.34 -14.85
N ALA A 91 5.94 5.09 -14.43
CA ALA A 91 5.25 4.08 -15.24
C ALA A 91 3.79 4.48 -15.49
N ASN A 92 3.09 4.96 -14.45
CA ASN A 92 1.76 5.51 -14.58
C ASN A 92 1.50 6.58 -13.50
N PRO A 93 1.23 7.85 -13.86
CA PRO A 93 1.02 8.93 -12.89
C PRO A 93 -0.18 8.72 -11.95
N LEU A 94 -1.15 7.88 -12.33
CA LEU A 94 -2.31 7.55 -11.50
C LEU A 94 -2.05 6.41 -10.50
N SER A 95 -0.89 5.75 -10.56
CA SER A 95 -0.57 4.56 -9.77
C SER A 95 -0.51 4.80 -8.26
N ILE A 96 0.05 5.94 -7.84
CA ILE A 96 0.18 6.34 -6.43
C ILE A 96 -0.26 7.80 -6.29
N LEU A 97 -1.25 8.03 -5.42
CA LEU A 97 -1.68 9.37 -5.03
C LEU A 97 -0.95 9.81 -3.75
N GLN A 98 -0.07 10.80 -3.85
CA GLN A 98 0.58 11.40 -2.68
C GLN A 98 -0.19 12.63 -2.20
N VAL A 99 -0.55 12.62 -0.92
CA VAL A 99 -1.23 13.71 -0.21
C VAL A 99 -0.17 14.49 0.54
N CYS A 100 0.19 15.69 0.09
CA CYS A 100 1.44 16.34 0.49
C CYS A 100 1.29 17.43 1.56
N ASN A 101 0.12 18.03 1.76
CA ASN A 101 0.00 19.30 2.51
C ASN A 101 -0.62 19.17 3.90
N ILE A 102 -0.02 18.43 4.83
CA ILE A 102 -0.63 18.08 6.14
C ILE A 102 -0.58 19.19 7.19
N GLU A 103 0.34 20.15 7.10
CA GLU A 103 0.61 21.08 8.22
C GLU A 103 -0.32 22.30 8.31
N VAL A 104 -1.12 22.59 7.28
CA VAL A 104 -2.13 23.68 7.33
C VAL A 104 -3.50 23.25 6.78
N SER A 105 -3.60 22.16 6.01
CA SER A 105 -4.88 21.71 5.40
C SER A 105 -4.97 20.21 5.04
N GLY A 106 -4.02 19.34 5.39
CA GLY A 106 -3.97 18.01 4.74
C GLY A 106 -4.86 16.95 5.37
N GLU A 107 -5.50 17.23 6.51
CA GLU A 107 -6.74 16.49 6.84
C GLU A 107 -7.79 16.70 5.75
N LEU A 108 -7.92 17.92 5.19
CA LEU A 108 -8.84 18.21 4.10
C LEU A 108 -8.40 17.50 2.82
N GLU A 109 -7.11 17.52 2.47
CA GLU A 109 -6.63 16.90 1.23
C GLU A 109 -6.83 15.36 1.24
N LEU A 110 -6.51 14.67 2.35
CA LEU A 110 -6.78 13.23 2.47
C LEU A 110 -8.29 12.94 2.44
N ILE A 111 -9.09 13.75 3.13
CA ILE A 111 -10.55 13.59 3.14
C ILE A 111 -11.13 13.83 1.74
N GLU A 112 -10.64 14.82 1.01
CA GLU A 112 -11.06 15.14 -0.36
C GLU A 112 -10.69 14.03 -1.32
N ALA A 113 -9.45 13.53 -1.25
CA ALA A 113 -9.01 12.38 -2.03
C ALA A 113 -9.88 11.15 -1.75
N LEU A 114 -10.15 10.84 -0.48
CA LEU A 114 -11.03 9.72 -0.12
C LEU A 114 -12.46 9.96 -0.57
N ARG A 115 -13.01 11.17 -0.43
CA ARG A 115 -14.37 11.51 -0.87
C ARG A 115 -14.52 11.35 -2.38
N ASP A 116 -13.53 11.81 -3.14
CA ASP A 116 -13.52 11.66 -4.59
C ASP A 116 -13.47 10.17 -4.98
N LEU A 117 -12.56 9.38 -4.41
CA LEU A 117 -12.48 7.95 -4.70
C LEU A 117 -13.73 7.16 -4.28
N LEU A 118 -14.38 7.54 -3.19
CA LEU A 118 -15.61 6.89 -2.72
C LEU A 118 -16.86 7.33 -3.51
N SER A 119 -16.82 8.47 -4.19
CA SER A 119 -17.96 8.99 -4.94
C SER A 119 -17.82 8.87 -6.47
N ASN A 120 -16.61 8.62 -6.97
CA ASN A 120 -16.29 8.56 -8.38
C ASN A 120 -15.68 7.19 -8.76
N GLN A 121 -16.54 6.27 -9.17
CA GLN A 121 -16.15 4.91 -9.55
C GLN A 121 -15.14 4.88 -10.72
N ILE A 122 -15.26 5.79 -11.68
CA ILE A 122 -14.36 5.86 -12.84
C ILE A 122 -12.94 6.20 -12.38
N ASN A 123 -12.80 7.18 -11.49
CA ASN A 123 -11.50 7.57 -10.95
C ASN A 123 -10.90 6.46 -10.07
N LEU A 124 -11.73 5.83 -9.24
CA LEU A 124 -11.30 4.68 -8.43
C LEU A 124 -10.74 3.57 -9.32
N GLU A 125 -11.49 3.10 -10.32
CA GLU A 125 -11.08 2.03 -11.23
C GLU A 125 -9.82 2.40 -12.02
N ALA A 126 -9.73 3.65 -12.50
CA ALA A 126 -8.55 4.14 -13.21
C ALA A 126 -7.29 4.04 -12.34
N ARG A 127 -7.38 4.40 -11.06
CA ARG A 127 -6.25 4.31 -10.12
C ARG A 127 -5.93 2.88 -9.72
N GLN A 128 -6.93 2.03 -9.51
CA GLN A 128 -6.72 0.61 -9.22
C GLN A 128 -6.00 -0.09 -10.38
N SER A 129 -6.43 0.19 -11.62
CA SER A 129 -5.80 -0.31 -12.83
C SER A 129 -4.37 0.20 -12.97
N ALA A 130 -4.16 1.51 -12.81
CA ALA A 130 -2.85 2.15 -12.88
C ALA A 130 -1.85 1.58 -11.84
N ALA A 131 -2.30 1.39 -10.59
CA ALA A 131 -1.48 0.83 -9.52
C ALA A 131 -1.03 -0.60 -9.85
N LYS A 132 -1.99 -1.43 -10.31
CA LYS A 132 -1.70 -2.82 -10.72
C LYS A 132 -0.77 -2.88 -11.92
N GLN A 133 -1.00 -2.05 -12.94
CA GLN A 133 -0.17 -1.98 -14.13
C GLN A 133 1.26 -1.57 -13.79
N ALA A 134 1.45 -0.49 -13.03
CA ALA A 134 2.76 -0.04 -12.60
C ALA A 134 3.50 -1.12 -11.78
N PHE A 135 2.78 -1.84 -10.89
CA PHE A 135 3.36 -2.97 -10.18
C PHE A 135 3.81 -4.09 -11.13
N LEU A 136 2.95 -4.50 -12.08
CA LEU A 136 3.27 -5.57 -13.02
C LEU A 136 4.46 -5.20 -13.91
N GLU A 137 4.52 -3.96 -14.39
CA GLU A 137 5.62 -3.46 -15.20
C GLU A 137 6.95 -3.52 -14.44
N LEU A 138 6.98 -3.00 -13.20
CA LEU A 138 8.21 -2.95 -12.40
C LEU A 138 8.63 -4.30 -11.83
N SER A 139 7.70 -5.24 -11.66
CA SER A 139 7.99 -6.59 -11.16
C SER A 139 8.22 -7.62 -12.27
N SER A 140 7.88 -7.28 -13.51
CA SER A 140 8.08 -8.17 -14.65
C SER A 140 9.57 -8.46 -14.84
N GLY A 141 9.90 -9.73 -15.02
CA GLY A 141 11.28 -10.16 -15.23
C GLY A 141 12.19 -10.06 -14.00
N THR A 142 11.75 -9.54 -12.85
CA THR A 142 12.61 -9.42 -11.66
C THR A 142 13.17 -10.77 -11.22
N LEU A 143 12.34 -11.82 -11.20
CA LEU A 143 12.79 -13.17 -10.85
C LEU A 143 13.81 -13.72 -11.85
N ALA A 144 13.57 -13.53 -13.15
CA ALA A 144 14.48 -13.98 -14.19
C ALA A 144 15.83 -13.24 -14.10
N TYR A 145 15.78 -11.92 -13.90
CA TYR A 145 16.96 -11.09 -13.71
C TYR A 145 17.76 -11.50 -12.47
N VAL A 146 17.10 -11.63 -11.30
CA VAL A 146 17.77 -12.06 -10.06
C VAL A 146 18.35 -13.46 -10.24
N TRP A 147 17.61 -14.37 -10.88
CA TRP A 147 18.10 -15.71 -11.18
C TRP A 147 19.34 -15.66 -12.08
N GLU A 148 19.34 -14.89 -13.16
CA GLU A 148 20.47 -14.72 -14.06
C GLU A 148 21.72 -14.21 -13.32
N GLN A 149 21.55 -13.21 -12.45
CA GLN A 149 22.65 -12.67 -11.64
C GLN A 149 23.18 -13.69 -10.62
N LEU A 150 22.30 -14.46 -9.98
CA LEU A 150 22.70 -15.48 -9.01
C LEU A 150 23.30 -16.71 -9.67
N ASN A 151 22.82 -17.08 -10.86
CA ASN A 151 23.25 -18.27 -11.59
C ASN A 151 24.76 -18.25 -11.87
N LEU A 152 25.33 -17.06 -12.12
CA LEU A 152 26.76 -16.85 -12.26
C LEU A 152 27.57 -17.29 -11.03
N PHE A 153 27.00 -17.18 -9.84
CA PHE A 153 27.66 -17.55 -8.58
C PHE A 153 27.32 -18.96 -8.11
N VAL A 154 26.13 -19.47 -8.46
CA VAL A 154 25.66 -20.80 -8.07
C VAL A 154 26.18 -21.89 -9.01
N LEU A 155 26.04 -21.70 -10.34
CA LEU A 155 26.47 -22.68 -11.35
C LEU A 155 27.75 -22.27 -12.07
N GLY A 156 28.12 -21.00 -12.05
CA GLY A 156 29.29 -20.48 -12.78
C GLY A 156 30.65 -20.80 -12.13
N LYS A 157 30.72 -21.34 -10.91
CA LYS A 157 31.99 -21.76 -10.30
C LYS A 157 32.48 -23.13 -10.78
N ASP A 158 31.57 -24.07 -11.04
CA ASP A 158 31.93 -25.43 -11.44
C ASP A 158 32.43 -25.54 -12.89
N LEU A 159 32.25 -24.50 -13.70
CA LEU A 159 32.70 -24.44 -15.10
C LEU A 159 34.14 -23.93 -15.28
N PHE A 160 34.77 -23.37 -14.23
CA PHE A 160 36.15 -22.84 -14.29
C PHE A 160 37.16 -23.61 -13.42
N GLU A 161 36.77 -24.72 -12.79
CA GLU A 161 37.68 -25.62 -12.04
C GLU A 161 37.99 -26.94 -12.77
N VAL A 162 37.90 -26.98 -14.10
CA VAL A 162 38.43 -28.11 -14.89
C VAL A 162 39.55 -27.65 -15.83
N LYS A 163 40.77 -27.89 -15.33
CA LYS A 163 42.13 -27.86 -15.92
C LYS A 163 42.98 -26.62 -15.69
#